data_AF-A0A8B8IP31-F1
#
_entry.id   AF-A0A8B8IP31-F1
#
_cell.length_a   1.000
_cell.length_b   1.000
_cell.length_c   1.000
_cell.angle_alpha   90.00
_cell.angle_beta   90.00
_cell.angle_gamma   90.00
#
_symmetry.space_group_name_H-M   'P 1'
#
loop_
_entity.id
_entity.type
_entity.pdbx_description
1 polymer ?
#
loop_
_entity_poly.entity_id
_entity_poly.type
_entity_poly.pdbx_seq_one_letter_code
_entity_poly.pdbx_strand_id
1 'polypeptide(L)'
;MQTDGEESLLHSCFGSLKSAVMGCCYSICHKETDPQENIVNERTHLLEVPEQQQETPSPTTCASTPPRKPDEQSALNRILHETATNVIDVGALGPYSLEAGAYSERVRTYSARAAAAALPPPARARLLADLPPALRRALLAAPSLAPADRDLITNAVKKAASAISELRVEHHEDLVVAFRVP
;
A
#
# COMPACT_ATOMS: atom_id res chain seq x y z
N MET A 1 -6.31 -47.93 12.69
CA MET A 1 -5.01 -47.28 12.96
C MET A 1 -4.87 -46.17 11.96
N GLN A 2 -5.08 -44.94 12.43
CA GLN A 2 -5.15 -43.69 11.67
C GLN A 2 -3.84 -42.94 11.88
N THR A 3 -3.21 -42.49 10.79
CA THR A 3 -2.16 -41.46 10.79
C THR A 3 -2.25 -40.71 9.45
N ASP A 4 -3.20 -39.80 9.33
CA ASP A 4 -3.26 -38.79 8.27
C ASP A 4 -3.79 -37.50 8.93
N GLY A 5 -2.90 -36.64 9.42
CA GLY A 5 -3.32 -35.43 10.13
C GLY A 5 -2.26 -34.34 10.29
N GLU A 6 -0.99 -34.59 9.97
CA GLU A 6 0.09 -33.67 10.33
C GLU A 6 0.58 -32.78 9.17
N GLU A 7 0.22 -33.08 7.92
CA GLU A 7 0.75 -32.31 6.78
C GLU A 7 -0.05 -31.04 6.44
N SER A 8 -1.25 -30.84 7.01
CA SER A 8 -2.10 -29.70 6.65
C SER A 8 -1.83 -28.41 7.43
N LEU A 9 -1.09 -28.47 8.55
CA LEU A 9 -0.94 -27.32 9.46
C LEU A 9 0.23 -26.40 9.10
N LEU A 10 1.25 -26.90 8.40
CA LEU A 10 2.42 -26.09 8.04
C LEU A 10 2.17 -25.14 6.86
N HIS A 11 1.16 -25.43 6.04
CA HIS A 11 0.83 -24.60 4.87
C HIS A 11 -0.02 -23.36 5.20
N SER A 12 -0.59 -23.29 6.41
CA SER A 12 -1.46 -22.19 6.85
C SER A 12 -0.70 -21.00 7.45
N CYS A 13 0.48 -21.24 8.03
CA CYS A 13 1.25 -20.19 8.72
C CYS A 13 1.87 -19.16 7.76
N PHE A 14 2.19 -19.54 6.51
CA PHE A 14 2.78 -18.62 5.54
C PHE A 14 1.76 -17.74 4.79
N GLY A 15 0.47 -18.06 4.82
CA GLY A 15 -0.57 -17.27 4.16
C GLY A 15 -0.93 -15.98 4.90
N SER A 16 -0.80 -15.98 6.23
CA SER A 16 -1.35 -14.91 7.08
C SER A 16 -0.52 -13.62 7.10
N LEU A 17 0.77 -13.67 6.74
CA LEU A 17 1.66 -12.50 6.77
C LEU A 17 1.49 -11.56 5.56
N LYS A 18 0.81 -12.00 4.49
CA LYS A 18 0.59 -11.18 3.28
C LYS A 18 -0.51 -10.11 3.44
N SER A 19 -1.28 -10.13 4.52
CA SER A 19 -2.41 -9.21 4.72
C SER A 19 -2.14 -8.08 5.73
N ALA A 20 -0.99 -8.07 6.42
CA ALA A 20 -0.67 -7.06 7.42
C ALA A 20 0.29 -5.99 6.86
N VAL A 21 -0.20 -5.22 5.88
CA VAL A 21 0.38 -3.90 5.55
C VAL A 21 -0.72 -2.88 5.84
N MET A 22 -0.90 -2.56 7.11
CA MET A 22 -1.70 -1.41 7.54
C MET A 22 -0.70 -0.32 7.97
N GLY A 23 -0.72 0.79 7.24
CA GLY A 23 0.32 1.82 7.23
C GLY A 23 0.58 2.48 8.57
N CYS A 24 1.86 2.61 8.92
CA CYS A 24 2.34 3.40 10.04
C CYS A 24 2.48 4.88 9.63
N CYS A 25 1.59 5.73 10.13
CA CYS A 25 1.71 7.19 10.07
C CYS A 25 2.25 7.72 11.40
N TYR A 26 3.57 7.79 11.55
CA TYR A 26 4.24 8.38 12.72
C TYR A 26 4.90 9.71 12.32
N SER A 27 4.27 10.85 12.63
CA SER A 27 4.94 12.16 12.52
C SER A 27 4.44 13.30 13.42
N ILE A 28 3.50 13.11 14.37
CA ILE A 28 2.91 14.26 15.10
C ILE A 28 3.12 14.25 16.63
N CYS A 29 3.70 13.22 17.23
CA CYS A 29 3.81 13.16 18.70
C CYS A 29 5.24 13.39 19.20
N HIS A 30 5.70 14.65 19.25
CA HIS A 30 6.53 15.15 20.37
C HIS A 30 6.81 16.66 20.31
N LYS A 31 6.14 17.44 21.17
CA LYS A 31 6.75 18.29 22.21
C LYS A 31 5.68 18.98 23.06
N GLU A 32 5.77 18.75 24.36
CA GLU A 32 5.02 19.38 25.46
C GLU A 32 5.70 20.67 25.95
N THR A 33 4.95 21.48 26.72
CA THR A 33 5.27 22.71 27.52
C THR A 33 5.48 24.02 26.72
N ASP A 34 4.72 25.13 26.88
CA ASP A 34 4.01 25.72 28.05
C ASP A 34 2.97 26.80 27.57
N PRO A 35 2.23 27.56 28.43
CA PRO A 35 0.78 27.74 28.31
C PRO A 35 0.35 29.10 27.78
N GLN A 36 -0.40 29.10 26.68
CA GLN A 36 -1.34 30.18 26.41
C GLN A 36 -2.51 29.58 25.64
N GLU A 37 -3.71 29.68 26.22
CA GLU A 37 -4.96 29.23 25.62
C GLU A 37 -5.08 29.77 24.20
N ASN A 38 -4.83 28.92 23.22
CA ASN A 38 -5.34 29.11 21.88
C ASN A 38 -5.93 27.77 21.47
N ILE A 39 -7.16 27.54 21.92
CA ILE A 39 -7.98 26.43 21.46
C ILE A 39 -8.20 26.69 19.98
N VAL A 40 -7.41 26.01 19.15
CA VAL A 40 -7.53 26.04 17.69
C VAL A 40 -8.93 25.51 17.37
N ASN A 41 -9.84 26.42 17.03
CA ASN A 41 -11.20 26.11 16.66
C ASN A 41 -11.34 26.26 15.13
N GLU A 42 -12.43 25.79 14.55
CA GLU A 42 -12.77 25.94 13.12
C GLU A 42 -12.86 27.39 12.61
N ARG A 43 -12.61 28.38 13.48
CA ARG A 43 -12.52 29.81 13.18
C ARG A 43 -11.11 30.40 13.23
N THR A 44 -10.09 29.65 13.64
CA THR A 44 -8.70 30.15 13.62
C THR A 44 -8.15 30.11 12.19
N HIS A 45 -7.79 31.28 11.66
CA HIS A 45 -7.21 31.42 10.33
C HIS A 45 -5.80 30.80 10.27
N LEU A 46 -5.56 29.96 9.26
CA LEU A 46 -4.32 29.17 9.13
C LEU A 46 -3.16 29.92 8.46
N LEU A 47 -3.35 31.19 8.09
CA LEU A 47 -2.31 32.02 7.47
C LEU A 47 -2.37 33.42 8.09
N GLU A 48 -1.22 33.89 8.57
CA GLU A 48 -1.04 35.29 8.96
C GLU A 48 -1.24 36.18 7.72
N VAL A 49 -2.29 37.00 7.75
CA VAL A 49 -2.48 38.05 6.76
C VAL A 49 -1.54 39.19 7.15
N PRO A 50 -0.54 39.56 6.33
CA PRO A 50 0.20 40.78 6.57
C PRO A 50 -0.77 41.93 6.32
N GLU A 51 -1.04 42.74 7.34
CA GLU A 51 -1.76 44.00 7.19
C GLU A 51 -1.00 44.87 6.18
N GLN A 52 -1.56 45.01 4.98
CA GLN A 52 -1.04 45.93 3.97
C GLN A 52 -1.22 47.36 4.49
N GLN A 53 -0.12 47.97 4.91
CA GLN A 53 -0.03 49.41 5.08
C GLN A 53 -0.36 50.10 3.75
N GLN A 54 -1.35 50.97 3.84
CA GLN A 54 -1.89 51.80 2.79
C GLN A 54 -0.95 52.99 2.53
N GLU A 55 -0.28 53.02 1.37
CA GLU A 55 0.25 54.26 0.80
C GLU A 55 -0.09 54.37 -0.71
N THR A 56 -0.56 55.56 -1.06
CA THR A 56 -1.14 56.03 -2.33
C THR A 56 -0.11 56.21 -3.47
N PRO A 57 -0.56 56.39 -4.74
CA PRO A 57 0.15 55.91 -5.94
C PRO A 57 1.08 56.94 -6.58
N SER A 58 2.06 56.45 -7.35
CA SER A 58 2.79 57.24 -8.36
C SER A 58 2.62 56.60 -9.75
N PRO A 59 2.25 57.36 -10.79
CA PRO A 59 2.06 56.83 -12.13
C PRO A 59 3.38 56.89 -12.90
N THR A 60 3.84 55.78 -13.45
CA THR A 60 4.82 55.84 -14.54
C THR A 60 4.55 54.73 -15.54
N THR A 61 4.09 55.19 -16.69
CA THR A 61 3.98 54.55 -18.01
C THR A 61 5.11 53.56 -18.28
N CYS A 62 4.79 52.35 -18.75
CA CYS A 62 5.32 51.80 -20.02
C CYS A 62 4.94 50.32 -20.23
N ALA A 63 4.91 49.96 -21.52
CA ALA A 63 4.80 48.63 -22.10
C ALA A 63 3.39 48.03 -22.20
N SER A 64 2.74 48.34 -23.33
CA SER A 64 1.76 47.43 -23.95
C SER A 64 2.44 46.08 -24.23
N THR A 65 2.29 45.14 -23.31
CA THR A 65 2.43 43.71 -23.60
C THR A 65 1.02 43.13 -23.69
N PRO A 66 0.69 42.36 -24.73
CA PRO A 66 -0.58 41.65 -24.75
C PRO A 66 -0.61 40.69 -23.56
N PRO A 67 -1.72 40.61 -22.81
CA PRO A 67 -1.75 39.89 -21.56
C PRO A 67 -1.55 38.39 -21.83
N ARG A 68 -0.50 37.82 -21.24
CA ARG A 68 -0.31 36.37 -21.12
C ARG A 68 -1.44 35.81 -20.24
N LYS A 69 -2.62 35.62 -20.84
CA LYS A 69 -3.77 34.90 -20.28
C LYS A 69 -3.72 33.36 -20.33
N PRO A 70 -2.74 32.63 -20.93
CA PRO A 70 -2.88 31.18 -21.04
C PRO A 70 -2.50 30.40 -19.77
N ASP A 71 -1.83 31.01 -18.78
CA ASP A 71 -1.31 30.27 -17.62
C ASP A 71 -2.40 29.98 -16.57
N GLU A 72 -3.20 30.98 -16.21
CA GLU A 72 -4.28 30.80 -15.22
C GLU A 72 -5.33 29.78 -15.68
N GLN A 73 -5.74 29.84 -16.95
CA GLN A 73 -6.71 28.89 -17.50
C GLN A 73 -6.11 27.46 -17.61
N SER A 74 -4.80 27.34 -17.86
CA SER A 74 -4.09 26.06 -17.86
C SER A 74 -3.99 25.48 -16.45
N ALA A 75 -3.68 26.31 -15.45
CA ALA A 75 -3.66 25.92 -14.04
C ALA A 75 -5.02 25.41 -13.57
N LEU A 76 -6.11 26.11 -13.92
CA LEU A 76 -7.47 25.67 -13.61
C LEU A 76 -7.82 24.34 -14.31
N ASN A 77 -7.44 24.16 -15.57
CA ASN A 77 -7.65 22.88 -16.28
C ASN A 77 -6.86 21.73 -15.63
N ARG A 78 -5.63 21.99 -15.18
CA ARG A 78 -4.83 21.01 -14.45
C ARG A 78 -5.50 20.61 -13.14
N ILE A 79 -5.95 21.59 -12.35
CA ILE A 79 -6.67 21.35 -11.09
C ILE A 79 -7.92 20.51 -11.34
N LEU A 80 -8.70 20.83 -12.38
CA LEU A 80 -9.89 20.06 -12.73
C LEU A 80 -9.57 18.62 -13.15
N HIS A 81 -8.52 18.41 -13.96
CA HIS A 81 -8.11 17.06 -14.38
C HIS A 81 -7.56 16.24 -13.21
N GLU A 82 -6.76 16.86 -12.35
CA GLU A 82 -6.22 16.25 -11.13
C GLU A 82 -7.36 15.88 -10.18
N THR A 83 -8.31 16.79 -9.96
CA THR A 83 -9.49 16.54 -9.13
C THR A 83 -10.36 15.43 -9.72
N ALA A 84 -10.63 15.46 -11.03
CA ALA A 84 -11.41 14.42 -11.71
C ALA A 84 -10.74 13.04 -11.63
N THR A 85 -9.41 12.98 -11.57
CA THR A 85 -8.66 11.73 -11.40
C THR A 85 -8.66 11.23 -9.95
N ASN A 86 -8.63 12.16 -8.99
CA ASN A 86 -8.53 11.86 -7.57
C ASN A 86 -9.88 11.62 -6.88
N VAL A 87 -10.98 12.07 -7.48
CA VAL A 87 -12.34 11.80 -6.98
C VAL A 87 -12.72 10.36 -7.30
N ILE A 88 -13.11 9.62 -6.27
CA ILE A 88 -13.53 8.23 -6.40
C ILE A 88 -15.02 8.19 -6.77
N ASP A 89 -15.32 7.69 -7.98
CA ASP A 89 -16.69 7.35 -8.36
C ASP A 89 -17.12 6.03 -7.72
N VAL A 90 -17.85 6.13 -6.60
CA VAL A 90 -18.40 4.98 -5.88
C VAL A 90 -19.48 4.22 -6.68
N GLY A 91 -20.15 4.89 -7.64
CA GLY A 91 -21.19 4.30 -8.48
C GLY A 91 -20.62 3.42 -9.59
N ALA A 92 -19.36 3.63 -9.94
CA ALA A 92 -18.67 2.86 -10.97
C ALA A 92 -18.11 1.52 -10.45
N LEU A 93 -18.35 1.13 -9.19
CA LEU A 93 -17.92 -0.18 -8.66
C LEU A 93 -18.77 -1.37 -9.17
N GLY A 94 -19.82 -1.11 -9.96
CA GLY A 94 -20.62 -2.15 -10.60
C GLY A 94 -19.83 -2.95 -11.65
N PRO A 95 -20.32 -4.14 -12.06
CA PRO A 95 -19.72 -4.87 -13.16
C PRO A 95 -19.82 -4.02 -14.43
N TYR A 96 -18.72 -3.37 -14.80
CA TYR A 96 -18.61 -2.68 -16.07
C TYR A 96 -18.89 -3.67 -17.18
N SER A 97 -20.11 -3.62 -17.73
CA SER A 97 -20.48 -4.40 -18.90
C SER A 97 -19.81 -3.76 -20.09
N LEU A 98 -18.55 -4.08 -20.31
CA LEU A 98 -17.96 -3.94 -21.63
C LEU A 98 -18.88 -4.68 -22.61
N GLU A 99 -19.31 -3.99 -23.67
CA GLU A 99 -20.12 -4.63 -24.69
C GLU A 99 -19.41 -5.87 -25.21
N ALA A 100 -20.15 -6.98 -25.37
CA ALA A 100 -19.58 -8.27 -25.76
C ALA A 100 -18.77 -8.17 -27.07
N GLY A 101 -19.23 -7.33 -28.01
CA GLY A 101 -18.50 -7.01 -29.25
C GLY A 101 -17.13 -6.39 -28.99
N ALA A 102 -17.08 -5.29 -28.23
CA ALA A 102 -15.85 -4.59 -27.87
C ALA A 102 -14.88 -5.44 -27.01
N TYR A 103 -15.41 -6.39 -26.23
CA TYR A 103 -14.60 -7.39 -25.55
C TYR A 103 -13.97 -8.36 -26.55
N SER A 104 -14.76 -8.96 -27.43
CA SER A 104 -14.29 -9.97 -28.39
C SER A 104 -13.23 -9.41 -29.36
N GLU A 105 -13.38 -8.16 -29.80
CA GLU A 105 -12.41 -7.49 -30.66
C GLU A 105 -11.09 -7.23 -29.93
N ARG A 106 -11.15 -6.81 -28.65
CA ARG A 106 -9.96 -6.65 -27.82
C ARG A 106 -9.24 -7.97 -27.58
N VAL A 107 -9.98 -9.04 -27.31
CA VAL A 107 -9.40 -10.39 -27.20
C VAL A 107 -8.67 -10.74 -28.50
N ARG A 108 -9.33 -10.63 -29.66
CA ARG A 108 -8.68 -10.92 -30.95
C ARG A 108 -7.41 -10.11 -31.16
N THR A 109 -7.46 -8.81 -30.86
CA THR A 109 -6.34 -7.89 -31.05
C THR A 109 -5.17 -8.23 -30.12
N TYR A 110 -5.43 -8.48 -28.84
CA TYR A 110 -4.38 -8.83 -27.88
C TYR A 110 -3.80 -10.21 -28.14
N SER A 111 -4.62 -11.20 -28.52
CA SER A 111 -4.16 -12.52 -28.95
C SER A 111 -3.22 -12.44 -30.15
N ALA A 112 -3.60 -11.66 -31.17
CA ALA A 112 -2.77 -11.48 -32.37
C ALA A 112 -1.44 -10.80 -32.04
N ARG A 113 -1.45 -9.76 -31.20
CA ARG A 113 -0.24 -9.06 -30.74
C ARG A 113 0.66 -9.97 -29.89
N ALA A 114 0.07 -10.75 -28.99
CA ALA A 114 0.79 -11.70 -28.14
C ALA A 114 1.44 -12.81 -28.96
N ALA A 115 0.74 -13.34 -29.98
CA ALA A 115 1.28 -14.33 -30.89
C ALA A 115 2.42 -13.77 -31.76
N ALA A 116 2.30 -12.53 -32.24
CA ALA A 116 3.35 -11.87 -33.02
C ALA A 116 4.60 -11.54 -32.20
N ALA A 117 4.43 -11.27 -30.90
CA ALA A 117 5.53 -11.00 -29.97
C ALA A 117 6.02 -12.25 -29.22
N ALA A 118 5.52 -13.43 -29.55
CA ALA A 118 5.81 -14.65 -28.81
C ALA A 118 7.29 -15.06 -28.95
N LEU A 119 8.09 -14.72 -27.93
CA LEU A 119 9.36 -15.38 -27.69
C LEU A 119 9.09 -16.87 -27.40
N PRO A 120 9.99 -17.80 -27.77
CA PRO A 120 9.90 -19.17 -27.29
C PRO A 120 9.63 -19.19 -25.77
N PRO A 121 8.70 -20.03 -25.30
CA PRO A 121 8.37 -20.08 -23.88
C PRO A 121 9.66 -20.32 -23.09
N PRO A 122 9.89 -19.62 -21.98
CA PRO A 122 11.06 -19.85 -21.16
C PRO A 122 11.08 -21.34 -20.78
N ALA A 123 12.27 -21.95 -20.89
CA ALA A 123 12.44 -23.34 -20.49
C ALA A 123 11.91 -23.51 -19.06
N ARG A 124 11.19 -24.61 -18.82
CA ARG A 124 10.66 -24.92 -17.48
C ARG A 124 11.79 -24.81 -16.47
N ALA A 125 11.59 -24.02 -15.41
CA ALA A 125 12.57 -23.86 -14.35
C ALA A 125 12.92 -25.23 -13.79
N ARG A 126 14.22 -25.56 -13.80
CA ARG A 126 14.75 -26.80 -13.21
C ARG A 126 15.43 -26.42 -11.91
N LEU A 127 15.22 -27.22 -10.87
CA LEU A 127 15.98 -27.09 -9.63
C LEU A 127 17.46 -27.40 -9.89
N LEU A 128 18.35 -26.59 -9.32
CA LEU A 128 19.79 -26.79 -9.40
C LEU A 128 20.31 -26.84 -10.86
N ALA A 129 19.72 -26.05 -11.77
CA ALA A 129 20.11 -26.00 -13.19
C ALA A 129 21.52 -25.45 -13.41
N ASP A 130 21.95 -24.61 -12.48
CA ASP A 130 23.26 -23.98 -12.35
C ASP A 130 24.37 -24.95 -11.93
N LEU A 131 24.01 -26.11 -11.36
CA LEU A 131 24.99 -27.09 -10.89
C LEU A 131 25.31 -28.18 -11.92
N PRO A 132 26.57 -28.65 -12.00
CA PRO A 132 26.93 -29.84 -12.75
C PRO A 132 26.17 -31.10 -12.29
N PRO A 133 25.88 -32.07 -13.18
CA PRO A 133 25.08 -33.26 -12.85
C PRO A 133 25.65 -34.14 -11.74
N ALA A 134 26.98 -34.19 -11.61
CA ALA A 134 27.65 -34.95 -10.56
C ALA A 134 27.46 -34.28 -9.18
N LEU A 135 27.66 -32.96 -9.10
CA LEU A 135 27.50 -32.21 -7.86
C LEU A 135 26.04 -32.21 -7.38
N ARG A 136 25.08 -32.10 -8.31
CA ARG A 136 23.65 -32.19 -7.99
C ARG A 136 23.30 -33.50 -7.26
N ARG A 137 23.77 -34.64 -7.77
CA ARG A 137 23.53 -35.96 -7.16
C ARG A 137 24.19 -36.07 -5.78
N ALA A 138 25.41 -35.55 -5.64
CA ALA A 138 26.12 -35.57 -4.37
C ALA A 138 25.41 -34.73 -3.28
N LEU A 139 24.94 -33.53 -3.61
CA LEU A 139 24.22 -32.68 -2.65
C LEU A 139 22.87 -33.25 -2.23
N LEU A 140 22.13 -33.88 -3.16
CA LEU A 140 20.87 -34.54 -2.83
C LEU A 140 21.06 -35.80 -1.98
N ALA A 141 22.22 -36.45 -2.08
CA ALA A 141 22.58 -37.61 -1.27
C ALA A 141 23.30 -37.23 0.05
N ALA A 142 23.55 -35.94 0.28
CA ALA A 142 24.22 -35.47 1.48
C ALA A 142 23.35 -35.73 2.72
N PRO A 143 23.97 -35.95 3.89
CA PRO A 143 23.23 -36.11 5.14
C PRO A 143 22.40 -34.86 5.42
N SER A 144 21.21 -35.07 6.00
CA SER A 144 20.34 -33.97 6.40
C SER A 144 20.98 -33.11 7.50
N LEU A 145 20.43 -31.92 7.72
CA LEU A 145 20.82 -31.02 8.80
C LEU A 145 20.91 -31.75 10.15
N ALA A 146 21.95 -31.44 10.93
CA ALA A 146 22.17 -32.03 12.24
C ALA A 146 20.97 -31.78 13.18
N PRO A 147 20.62 -32.74 14.06
CA PRO A 147 19.45 -32.60 14.92
C PRO A 147 19.57 -31.40 15.88
N ALA A 148 20.77 -31.10 16.38
CA ALA A 148 21.02 -29.96 17.24
C ALA A 148 20.65 -28.62 16.58
N ASP A 149 20.95 -28.46 15.28
CA ASP A 149 20.60 -27.25 14.53
C ASP A 149 19.09 -27.17 14.29
N ARG A 150 18.45 -28.32 14.02
CA ARG A 150 16.98 -28.38 13.89
C ARG A 150 16.29 -27.96 15.20
N ASP A 151 16.80 -28.41 16.34
CA ASP A 151 16.27 -28.06 17.65
C ASP A 151 16.51 -26.57 17.96
N LEU A 152 17.69 -26.05 17.63
CA LEU A 152 18.01 -24.62 17.76
C LEU A 152 17.01 -23.75 16.98
N ILE A 153 16.81 -24.06 15.69
CA ILE A 153 15.87 -23.36 14.81
C ILE A 153 14.45 -23.46 15.39
N THR A 154 14.03 -24.66 15.77
CA THR A 154 12.69 -24.90 16.32
C THR A 154 12.45 -24.08 17.59
N ASN A 155 13.43 -24.04 18.50
CA ASN A 155 13.34 -23.29 19.74
C ASN A 155 13.33 -21.78 19.50
N ALA A 156 14.11 -21.28 18.53
CA ALA A 156 14.09 -19.88 18.13
C ALA A 156 12.71 -19.47 17.58
N VAL A 157 12.12 -20.29 16.70
CA VAL A 157 10.78 -20.05 16.15
C VAL A 157 9.71 -20.08 17.24
N LYS A 158 9.77 -21.02 18.19
CA LYS A 158 8.84 -21.07 19.33
C LYS A 158 8.90 -19.80 20.18
N LYS A 159 10.10 -19.27 20.45
CA LYS A 159 10.27 -18.01 21.17
C LYS A 159 9.70 -16.82 20.39
N ALA A 160 9.93 -16.76 19.08
CA ALA A 160 9.36 -15.71 18.23
C ALA A 160 7.82 -15.79 18.18
N ALA A 161 7.25 -16.99 18.07
CA ALA A 161 5.81 -17.19 18.10
C ALA A 161 5.20 -16.76 19.45
N SER A 162 5.88 -17.06 20.57
CA SER A 162 5.47 -16.58 21.90
C SER A 162 5.46 -15.05 21.97
N ALA A 163 6.52 -14.39 21.51
CA ALA A 163 6.59 -12.93 21.50
C ALA A 163 5.51 -12.28 20.63
N ILE A 164 5.17 -12.89 19.48
CA ILE A 164 4.07 -12.40 18.63
C ILE A 164 2.72 -12.56 19.33
N SER A 165 2.53 -13.63 20.12
CA SER A 165 1.28 -13.82 20.88
C SER A 165 1.04 -12.79 21.99
N GLU A 166 2.11 -12.13 22.44
CA GLU A 166 2.03 -11.02 23.40
C GLU A 166 1.56 -9.71 22.73
N LEU A 167 1.60 -9.62 21.40
CA LEU A 167 1.08 -8.48 20.65
C LEU A 167 -0.45 -8.53 20.58
N ARG A 168 -1.10 -8.09 21.67
CA ARG A 168 -2.56 -7.99 21.79
C ARG A 168 -2.95 -6.69 22.48
N VAL A 169 -4.18 -6.25 22.24
CA VAL A 169 -4.74 -5.09 22.92
C VAL A 169 -5.05 -5.47 24.37
N GLU A 170 -4.48 -4.77 25.33
CA GLU A 170 -4.85 -4.88 26.74
C GLU A 170 -6.18 -4.16 26.97
N HIS A 171 -7.15 -4.88 27.56
CA HIS A 171 -8.46 -4.32 27.87
C HIS A 171 -8.41 -3.56 29.21
N HIS A 172 -8.81 -2.29 29.19
CA HIS A 172 -8.86 -1.44 30.39
C HIS A 172 -10.28 -1.06 30.79
N GLU A 173 -11.07 -0.53 29.86
CA GLU A 173 -12.42 -0.06 30.11
C GLU A 173 -13.39 -0.61 29.06
N ASP A 174 -14.67 -0.68 29.41
CA ASP A 174 -15.72 -1.11 28.49
C ASP A 174 -15.96 -0.03 27.43
N LEU A 175 -15.68 -0.37 26.17
CA LEU A 175 -15.99 0.50 25.02
C LEU A 175 -17.50 0.61 24.74
N VAL A 176 -18.29 -0.33 25.29
CA VAL A 176 -19.74 -0.41 25.06
C VAL A 176 -20.44 -0.52 26.41
N VAL A 177 -21.21 0.51 26.76
CA VAL A 177 -22.06 0.49 27.95
C VAL A 177 -23.51 0.33 27.53
N ALA A 178 -24.19 -0.67 28.09
CA ALA A 178 -25.60 -0.87 27.84
C ALA A 178 -26.43 0.13 28.66
N PHE A 179 -27.15 1.00 27.98
CA PHE A 179 -28.13 1.87 28.64
C PHE A 179 -29.36 1.04 29.02
N ARG A 180 -29.58 0.85 30.32
CA ARG A 180 -30.87 0.39 30.84
C ARG A 180 -31.73 1.60 31.15
N VAL A 181 -32.95 1.60 30.62
CA VAL A 181 -34.00 2.55 30.99
C VAL A 181 -34.60 2.06 32.33
N PRO A 182 -34.82 2.94 33.32
CA PRO A 182 -35.43 2.58 34.60
C PRO A 182 -36.86 2.06 34.45
#